data_AF-A0AAX2K606-F1
#
_entry.id   AF-A0AAX2K606-F1
#
_cell.length_a   1.000
_cell.length_b   1.000
_cell.length_c   1.000
_cell.angle_alpha   90.00
_cell.angle_beta   90.00
_cell.angle_gamma   90.00
#
_symmetry.space_group_name_H-M   'P 1'
#
loop_
_entity.id
_entity.type
_entity.pdbx_description
1 polymer ?
#
loop_
_entity_poly.entity_id
_entity_poly.type
_entity_poly.pdbx_seq_one_letter_code
_entity_poly.pdbx_strand_id
1 'polypeptide(L)'
;MGSEISKKDITRLGFRSSLLQASFNYERMQAGGFTWAMLPILKKIYKDDKPGLSAAMKDNLEFINTHPNLVGFLMGLLISMEEKGENRDTIKGLKVALFGPIAGIGDAISGFTLLPIMAGICSSFASQGNLLGPILFFAVYLLIFFPARRLDPRRLFSRREGDR
;
A
#
# COMPACT_ATOMS: atom_id res chain seq x y z
N MET A 1 -18.31 19.33 -0.23
CA MET A 1 -17.02 18.69 0.14
C MET A 1 -16.86 17.47 -0.74
N GLY A 2 -15.75 17.12 -1.41
CA GLY A 2 -14.51 17.81 -1.77
C GLY A 2 -14.29 17.66 -3.29
N SER A 3 -13.14 18.10 -3.81
CA SER A 3 -12.80 17.89 -5.24
C SER A 3 -12.71 16.39 -5.57
N GLU A 4 -13.29 15.93 -6.68
CA GLU A 4 -13.18 14.53 -7.09
C GLU A 4 -11.70 14.08 -7.14
N ILE A 5 -11.37 13.00 -6.42
CA ILE A 5 -10.06 12.35 -6.55
C ILE A 5 -9.90 11.89 -8.00
N SER A 6 -8.85 12.40 -8.65
CA SER A 6 -8.59 12.09 -10.05
C SER A 6 -7.85 10.76 -10.21
N LYS A 7 -7.91 10.17 -11.41
CA LYS A 7 -7.09 9.01 -11.79
C LYS A 7 -5.59 9.25 -11.58
N LYS A 8 -5.15 10.51 -11.75
CA LYS A 8 -3.76 10.93 -11.55
C LYS A 8 -3.36 10.84 -10.08
N ASP A 9 -4.29 11.15 -9.16
CA ASP A 9 -4.04 11.06 -7.72
C ASP A 9 -3.87 9.63 -7.25
N ILE A 10 -4.72 8.71 -7.74
CA ILE A 10 -4.61 7.28 -7.45
C ILE A 10 -3.27 6.72 -7.97
N THR A 11 -2.87 7.10 -9.18
CA THR A 11 -1.57 6.70 -9.75
C THR A 11 -0.42 7.24 -8.91
N ARG A 12 -0.52 8.49 -8.45
CA ARG A 12 0.48 9.12 -7.58
C ARG A 12 0.54 8.42 -6.22
N LEU A 13 -0.61 8.01 -5.65
CA LEU A 13 -0.67 7.24 -4.41
C LEU A 13 0.07 5.91 -4.55
N GLY A 14 -0.19 5.15 -5.61
CA GLY A 14 0.50 3.87 -5.88
C GLY A 14 2.01 4.02 -6.07
N PHE A 15 2.46 5.12 -6.69
CA PHE A 15 3.88 5.42 -6.76
C PHE A 15 4.46 5.75 -5.38
N ARG A 16 3.79 6.61 -4.61
CA ARG A 16 4.25 7.00 -3.27
C ARG A 16 4.25 5.83 -2.29
N SER A 17 3.27 4.92 -2.38
CA SER A 17 3.21 3.72 -1.54
C SER A 17 4.37 2.76 -1.80
N SER A 18 5.01 2.82 -2.97
CA SER A 18 6.25 2.05 -3.24
C SER A 18 7.41 2.48 -2.32
N LEU A 19 7.35 3.68 -1.77
CA LEU A 19 8.33 4.24 -0.84
C LEU A 19 7.85 4.15 0.62
N LEU A 20 6.85 3.30 0.92
CA LEU A 20 6.30 3.11 2.27
C LEU A 20 7.39 2.86 3.32
N GLN A 21 8.35 2.01 2.98
CA GLN A 21 9.43 1.59 3.89
C GLN A 21 10.55 2.64 4.03
N ALA A 22 10.54 3.73 3.25
CA ALA A 22 11.62 4.72 3.26
C ALA A 22 11.73 5.49 4.59
N SER A 23 10.67 5.51 5.39
CA SER A 23 10.67 6.13 6.73
C SER A 23 10.35 5.11 7.83
N PHE A 24 10.71 3.84 7.61
CA PHE A 24 10.51 2.81 8.61
C PHE A 24 11.29 3.12 9.88
N ASN A 25 10.67 2.91 11.04
CA ASN A 25 11.30 3.06 12.35
C ASN A 25 10.70 2.07 13.36
N TYR A 26 11.41 1.77 14.44
CA TYR A 26 10.95 0.76 15.40
C TYR A 26 9.79 1.21 16.30
N GLU A 27 9.56 2.52 16.45
CA GLU A 27 8.49 3.05 17.29
C GLU A 27 7.11 2.85 16.63
N ARG A 28 7.00 3.11 15.33
CA ARG A 28 5.72 3.13 14.60
C ARG A 28 5.74 2.40 13.26
N MET A 29 6.83 1.69 12.96
CA MET A 29 7.02 0.89 11.76
C MET A 29 6.83 1.74 10.50
N GLN A 30 5.78 1.51 9.71
CA GLN A 30 5.57 2.14 8.40
C GLN A 30 4.77 3.44 8.46
N ALA A 31 4.37 3.91 9.64
CA ALA A 31 3.42 5.01 9.79
C ALA A 31 3.82 6.32 9.10
N GLY A 32 5.11 6.65 9.09
CA GLY A 32 5.63 7.84 8.40
C GLY A 32 5.40 7.79 6.88
N GLY A 33 5.73 6.65 6.26
CA GLY A 33 5.58 6.44 4.82
C GLY A 33 4.12 6.32 4.44
N PHE A 34 3.32 5.74 5.34
CA PHE A 34 1.87 5.62 5.18
C PHE A 34 1.21 7.00 5.11
N THR A 35 1.52 7.87 6.08
CA THR A 35 1.04 9.25 6.13
C THR A 35 1.53 10.05 4.93
N TRP A 36 2.83 9.93 4.59
CA TRP A 36 3.41 10.64 3.46
C TRP A 36 2.76 10.25 2.13
N ALA A 37 2.44 8.97 1.92
CA ALA A 37 1.81 8.50 0.70
C ALA A 37 0.41 9.11 0.50
N MET A 38 -0.41 9.16 1.57
CA MET A 38 -1.79 9.67 1.52
C MET A 38 -1.88 11.20 1.58
N LEU A 39 -0.87 11.89 2.10
CA LEU A 39 -0.89 13.34 2.36
C LEU A 39 -1.38 14.22 1.19
N PRO A 40 -0.97 14.01 -0.08
CA PRO A 40 -1.47 14.84 -1.19
C PRO A 40 -2.98 14.72 -1.41
N ILE A 41 -3.55 13.54 -1.16
CA ILE A 41 -4.98 13.28 -1.28
C ILE A 41 -5.73 13.87 -0.08
N LEU A 42 -5.22 13.65 1.14
CA LEU A 42 -5.81 14.23 2.35
C LEU A 42 -5.89 15.76 2.26
N LYS A 43 -4.85 16.42 1.73
CA LYS A 43 -4.88 17.88 1.48
C LYS A 43 -6.00 18.30 0.52
N LYS A 44 -6.36 17.47 -0.45
CA LYS A 44 -7.47 17.74 -1.39
C LYS A 44 -8.84 17.52 -0.74
N ILE A 45 -8.97 16.50 0.10
CA ILE A 45 -10.20 16.19 0.83
C ILE A 45 -10.51 17.31 1.82
N TYR A 46 -9.53 17.64 2.66
CA TYR A 46 -9.69 18.61 3.75
C TYR A 46 -9.62 20.08 3.31
N LYS A 47 -8.96 20.40 2.19
CA LYS A 47 -8.83 21.77 1.66
C LYS A 47 -8.33 22.75 2.74
N ASP A 48 -9.20 23.65 3.20
CA ASP A 48 -8.91 24.69 4.19
C ASP A 48 -9.12 24.23 5.65
N ASP A 49 -9.70 23.03 5.87
CA ASP A 49 -9.87 22.42 7.19
C ASP A 49 -8.53 21.86 7.73
N LYS A 50 -7.70 22.78 8.23
CA LYS A 50 -6.42 22.45 8.87
C LYS A 50 -6.59 21.56 10.11
N PRO A 51 -7.58 21.79 11.01
CA PRO A 51 -7.82 20.89 12.14
C PRO A 51 -8.12 19.45 11.70
N GLY A 52 -9.02 19.26 10.74
CA GLY A 52 -9.36 17.94 10.21
C GLY A 52 -8.18 17.24 9.54
N LEU A 53 -7.41 17.97 8.72
CA LEU A 53 -6.19 17.44 8.12
C LEU A 53 -5.15 17.04 9.18
N SER A 54 -4.97 17.86 10.21
CA SER A 54 -4.04 17.56 11.31
C SER A 54 -4.47 16.31 12.08
N ALA A 55 -5.77 16.13 12.34
CA ALA A 55 -6.29 14.92 12.97
C ALA A 55 -6.00 13.69 12.10
N ALA A 56 -6.35 13.75 10.81
CA ALA A 56 -6.09 12.68 9.85
C ALA A 56 -4.62 12.25 9.78
N MET A 57 -3.71 13.24 9.81
CA MET A 57 -2.28 12.97 9.81
C MET A 57 -1.82 12.32 11.11
N LYS A 58 -2.36 12.72 12.28
CA LYS A 58 -2.05 12.09 13.56
C LYS A 58 -2.48 10.62 13.59
N ASP A 59 -3.68 10.30 13.13
CA ASP A 59 -4.18 8.92 13.09
C ASP A 59 -3.40 8.05 12.10
N ASN A 60 -2.99 8.63 10.97
CA ASN A 60 -2.14 7.93 10.01
C ASN A 60 -0.72 7.68 10.53
N LEU A 61 -0.22 8.52 11.43
CA LEU A 61 1.06 8.37 12.12
C LEU A 61 1.04 7.34 13.27
N GLU A 62 -0.12 6.78 13.60
CA GLU A 62 -0.21 5.65 14.52
C GLU A 62 0.35 4.37 13.89
N PHE A 63 0.78 3.45 14.77
CA PHE A 63 1.40 2.19 14.41
C PHE A 63 0.69 1.48 13.25
N ILE A 64 1.48 1.10 12.25
CA ILE A 64 1.03 0.25 11.16
C ILE A 64 2.23 -0.52 10.61
N ASN A 65 2.05 -1.84 10.49
CA ASN A 65 3.01 -2.70 9.83
C ASN A 65 2.25 -3.70 8.96
N THR A 66 2.32 -3.52 7.64
CA THR A 66 1.59 -4.32 6.66
C THR A 66 2.44 -4.61 5.44
N HIS A 67 1.95 -5.50 4.58
CA HIS A 67 2.72 -5.92 3.41
C HIS A 67 2.81 -4.78 2.37
N PRO A 68 4.03 -4.33 1.98
CA PRO A 68 4.20 -3.16 1.10
C PRO A 68 3.48 -3.24 -0.24
N ASN A 69 3.30 -4.44 -0.80
CA ASN A 69 2.61 -4.60 -2.08
C ASN A 69 1.08 -4.53 -1.96
N LEU A 70 0.53 -4.75 -0.76
CA LEU A 70 -0.92 -4.75 -0.52
C LEU A 70 -1.40 -3.48 0.19
N VAL A 71 -0.49 -2.66 0.73
CA VAL A 71 -0.82 -1.41 1.44
C VAL A 71 -1.69 -0.46 0.60
N GLY A 72 -1.50 -0.44 -0.73
CA GLY A 72 -2.24 0.46 -1.62
C GLY A 72 -3.74 0.21 -1.61
N PHE A 73 -4.17 -1.05 -1.39
CA PHE A 73 -5.57 -1.40 -1.21
C PHE A 73 -6.14 -0.78 0.07
N LEU A 74 -5.43 -0.93 1.20
CA LEU A 74 -5.82 -0.34 2.48
C LEU A 74 -5.89 1.19 2.39
N MET A 75 -4.88 1.83 1.79
CA MET A 75 -4.88 3.28 1.60
C MET A 75 -6.08 3.76 0.77
N GLY A 76 -6.39 3.06 -0.33
CA GLY A 76 -7.54 3.40 -1.18
C GLY A 76 -8.87 3.27 -0.44
N LEU A 77 -9.02 2.23 0.39
CA LEU A 77 -10.21 2.01 1.21
C LEU A 77 -10.41 3.16 2.21
N LEU A 78 -9.36 3.50 2.97
CA LEU A 78 -9.43 4.57 3.96
C LEU A 78 -9.67 5.93 3.30
N ILE A 79 -9.02 6.22 2.17
CA ILE A 79 -9.25 7.45 1.39
C ILE A 79 -10.71 7.57 0.96
N SER A 80 -11.34 6.49 0.50
CA SER A 80 -12.75 6.50 0.10
C SER A 80 -13.68 6.84 1.27
N MET A 81 -13.33 6.41 2.49
CA MET A 81 -14.06 6.79 3.70
C MET A 81 -13.84 8.25 4.10
N GLU A 82 -12.60 8.74 3.98
CA GLU A 82 -12.25 10.15 4.20
C GLU A 82 -13.02 11.06 3.23
N GLU A 83 -13.15 10.66 1.95
CA GLU A 83 -13.93 11.40 0.95
C GLU A 83 -15.42 11.49 1.30
N LYS A 84 -15.98 10.43 1.88
CA LYS A 84 -17.38 10.37 2.31
C LYS A 84 -17.63 11.11 3.62
N GLY A 85 -16.58 11.57 4.29
CA GLY A 85 -16.69 12.22 5.61
C GLY A 85 -17.12 11.24 6.70
N GLU A 86 -16.72 9.97 6.59
CA GLU A 86 -16.99 8.96 7.63
C GLU A 86 -16.36 9.36 8.97
N ASN A 87 -16.93 8.83 10.07
CA ASN A 87 -16.44 9.11 11.41
C ASN A 87 -14.97 8.66 11.55
N ARG A 88 -14.14 9.50 12.19
CA ARG A 88 -12.72 9.24 12.36
C ARG A 88 -12.42 7.93 13.09
N ASP A 89 -13.15 7.63 14.16
CA ASP A 89 -12.96 6.43 14.95
C ASP A 89 -13.26 5.18 14.12
N THR A 90 -14.21 5.27 13.19
CA THR A 90 -14.52 4.19 12.23
C THR A 90 -13.38 3.98 11.24
N ILE A 91 -12.82 5.05 10.66
CA ILE A 91 -11.68 4.98 9.73
C ILE A 91 -10.46 4.37 10.45
N LYS A 92 -10.16 4.85 11.67
CA LYS A 92 -9.06 4.34 12.49
C LYS A 92 -9.27 2.88 12.91
N GLY A 93 -10.47 2.53 13.36
CA GLY A 93 -10.85 1.16 13.70
C GLY A 93 -10.65 0.22 12.51
N LEU A 94 -11.03 0.64 11.30
CA LEU A 94 -10.84 -0.14 10.09
C LEU A 94 -9.35 -0.30 9.72
N LYS A 95 -8.54 0.77 9.85
CA LYS A 95 -7.08 0.69 9.69
C LYS A 95 -6.51 -0.40 10.59
N VAL A 96 -6.82 -0.34 11.89
CA VAL A 96 -6.32 -1.28 12.90
C VAL A 96 -6.78 -2.71 12.64
N ALA A 97 -8.05 -2.89 12.29
CA ALA A 97 -8.62 -4.22 12.01
C ALA A 97 -8.02 -4.89 10.76
N LEU A 98 -7.63 -4.10 9.74
CA LEU A 98 -7.24 -4.65 8.44
C LEU A 98 -5.73 -4.73 8.21
N PHE A 99 -4.91 -3.87 8.82
CA PHE A 99 -3.48 -3.86 8.49
C PHE A 99 -2.81 -5.20 8.81
N GLY A 100 -3.19 -5.85 9.92
CA GLY A 100 -2.63 -7.12 10.39
C GLY A 100 -2.98 -8.30 9.47
N PRO A 101 -4.27 -8.54 9.17
CA PRO A 101 -4.66 -9.56 8.19
C PRO A 101 -4.04 -9.35 6.80
N ILE A 102 -3.96 -8.11 6.32
CA ILE A 102 -3.31 -7.80 5.03
C ILE A 102 -1.81 -8.12 5.08
N ALA A 103 -1.15 -7.86 6.22
CA ALA A 103 0.23 -8.25 6.44
C ALA A 103 0.40 -9.77 6.31
N GLY A 104 -0.38 -10.52 7.08
CA GLY A 104 -0.30 -11.98 7.12
C GLY A 104 -0.53 -12.63 5.75
N ILE A 105 -1.51 -12.16 4.99
CA ILE A 105 -1.77 -12.66 3.62
C ILE A 105 -0.59 -12.34 2.70
N GLY A 106 -0.10 -11.11 2.73
CA GLY A 106 1.01 -10.69 1.88
C GLY A 106 2.30 -11.46 2.17
N ASP A 107 2.62 -11.62 3.45
CA ASP A 107 3.80 -12.35 3.92
C ASP A 107 3.69 -13.85 3.62
N ALA A 108 2.52 -14.46 3.79
CA ALA A 108 2.31 -15.86 3.45
C ALA A 108 2.55 -16.15 1.95
N ILE A 109 2.00 -15.30 1.07
CA ILE A 109 2.13 -15.47 -0.38
C ILE A 109 3.56 -15.15 -0.83
N SER A 110 4.07 -13.97 -0.48
CA SER A 110 5.33 -13.46 -1.06
C SER A 110 6.54 -13.91 -0.25
N GLY A 111 6.50 -13.71 1.07
CA GLY A 111 7.62 -13.96 1.98
C GLY A 111 7.86 -15.44 2.29
N PHE A 112 6.79 -16.22 2.49
CA PHE A 112 6.90 -17.61 2.95
C PHE A 112 6.67 -18.66 1.88
N THR A 113 6.00 -18.31 0.77
CA THR A 113 5.73 -19.27 -0.31
C THR A 113 6.58 -18.98 -1.54
N LEU A 114 6.36 -17.84 -2.19
CA LEU A 114 6.95 -17.57 -3.50
C LEU A 114 8.47 -17.36 -3.43
N LEU A 115 8.96 -16.53 -2.51
CA LEU A 115 10.40 -16.27 -2.37
C LEU A 115 11.20 -17.53 -2.00
N PRO A 116 10.82 -18.35 -1.01
CA PRO A 116 11.57 -19.55 -0.65
C PRO A 116 11.58 -20.62 -1.74
N ILE A 117 10.45 -20.85 -2.41
CA ILE A 117 10.37 -21.80 -3.54
C ILE A 117 11.30 -21.35 -4.67
N MET A 118 11.23 -20.07 -5.04
CA MET A 118 12.07 -19.53 -6.10
C MET A 118 13.55 -19.53 -5.72
N ALA A 119 13.88 -19.21 -4.48
CA ALA A 119 15.25 -19.28 -3.97
C ALA A 119 15.79 -20.72 -4.04
N GLY A 120 14.99 -21.73 -3.71
CA GLY A 120 15.36 -23.14 -3.81
C GLY A 120 15.62 -23.59 -5.25
N ILE A 121 14.73 -23.24 -6.19
CA ILE A 121 14.90 -23.57 -7.61
C ILE A 121 16.15 -22.86 -8.18
N CYS A 122 16.30 -21.57 -7.90
CA CYS A 122 17.40 -20.78 -8.44
C CYS A 122 18.75 -21.18 -7.84
N SER A 123 18.80 -21.55 -6.56
CA SER A 123 20.02 -22.04 -5.91
C SER A 123 20.46 -23.41 -6.45
N SER A 124 19.52 -24.26 -6.84
CA SER A 124 19.81 -25.53 -7.52
C SER A 124 20.48 -25.31 -8.87
N PHE A 125 19.96 -24.38 -9.69
CA PHE A 125 20.60 -24.02 -10.97
C PHE A 125 21.96 -23.34 -10.77
N ALA A 126 22.06 -22.42 -9.80
CA ALA A 126 23.32 -21.73 -9.50
C ALA A 126 24.42 -22.69 -9.04
N SER A 127 24.08 -23.69 -8.21
CA SER A 127 25.02 -24.72 -7.73
C SER A 127 25.59 -25.58 -8.87
N GLN A 128 24.90 -25.65 -10.01
CA GLN A 128 25.37 -26.34 -11.23
C GLN A 128 26.18 -25.41 -12.16
N GLY A 129 26.50 -24.19 -11.73
CA GLY A 129 27.20 -23.19 -12.53
C GLY A 129 26.31 -22.48 -13.56
N ASN A 130 24.99 -22.68 -13.53
CA ASN A 130 24.07 -22.08 -14.49
C ASN A 130 23.69 -20.65 -14.07
N LEU A 131 24.14 -19.67 -14.87
CA LEU A 131 23.86 -18.25 -14.66
C LEU A 131 22.36 -17.90 -14.72
N LEU A 132 21.52 -18.77 -15.29
CA LEU A 132 20.07 -18.60 -15.28
C LEU A 132 19.48 -18.58 -13.87
N GLY A 133 20.10 -19.26 -12.88
CA GLY A 133 19.62 -19.25 -11.50
C GLY A 133 19.53 -17.83 -10.91
N PRO A 134 20.65 -17.09 -10.80
CA PRO A 134 20.64 -15.72 -10.32
C PRO A 134 19.78 -14.76 -11.17
N ILE A 135 19.78 -14.92 -12.50
CA ILE A 135 18.97 -14.07 -13.40
C ILE A 135 17.48 -14.26 -13.14
N LEU A 136 17.03 -15.51 -13.04
CA LEU A 136 15.64 -15.86 -12.78
C LEU A 136 15.20 -15.37 -11.39
N PHE A 137 16.05 -15.53 -10.37
CA PHE A 137 15.77 -15.02 -9.03
C PHE A 137 15.57 -13.50 -9.05
N PHE A 138 16.47 -12.77 -9.71
CA PHE A 138 16.38 -11.31 -9.80
C PHE A 138 15.15 -10.87 -10.59
N ALA A 139 14.82 -11.55 -11.69
CA ALA A 139 13.63 -11.28 -12.48
C ALA A 139 12.35 -11.50 -11.67
N VAL A 140 12.23 -12.60 -10.93
CA VAL A 140 11.06 -12.87 -10.09
C VAL A 140 10.99 -11.92 -8.90
N TYR A 141 12.11 -11.60 -8.25
CA TYR A 141 12.16 -10.60 -7.20
C TYR A 141 11.65 -9.25 -7.70
N LEU A 142 12.15 -8.78 -8.86
CA LEU A 142 11.60 -7.58 -9.51
C LEU A 142 10.12 -7.75 -9.83
N LEU A 143 9.66 -8.89 -10.33
CA LEU A 143 8.23 -9.13 -10.57
C LEU A 143 7.37 -9.24 -9.31
N ILE A 144 7.93 -9.40 -8.11
CA ILE A 144 7.14 -9.34 -6.87
C ILE A 144 7.06 -7.90 -6.39
N PHE A 145 8.19 -7.18 -6.43
CA PHE A 145 8.30 -5.83 -5.86
C PHE A 145 7.93 -4.70 -6.84
N PHE A 146 8.01 -4.93 -8.15
CA PHE A 146 7.82 -3.90 -9.19
C PHE A 146 6.39 -3.81 -9.74
N PRO A 147 5.61 -4.91 -9.94
CA PRO A 147 4.25 -4.83 -10.49
C PRO A 147 3.15 -4.68 -9.44
N ALA A 148 3.47 -4.68 -8.15
CA ALA A 148 2.56 -4.13 -7.12
C ALA A 148 2.23 -2.64 -7.37
N ARG A 149 3.02 -1.96 -8.21
CA ARG A 149 2.73 -0.62 -8.77
C ARG A 149 1.51 -0.56 -9.69
N ARG A 150 0.99 -1.72 -10.13
CA ARG A 150 -0.18 -1.86 -11.01
C ARG A 150 -1.26 -2.78 -10.45
N LEU A 151 -1.27 -3.07 -9.15
CA LEU A 151 -2.53 -3.39 -8.46
C LEU A 151 -3.32 -2.09 -8.42
N ASP A 152 -3.85 -1.76 -9.59
CA ASP A 152 -4.49 -0.51 -9.89
C ASP A 152 -5.71 -0.43 -8.97
N PRO A 153 -5.74 0.48 -7.98
CA PRO A 153 -6.93 0.67 -7.17
C PRO A 153 -8.14 0.97 -8.07
N ARG A 154 -7.92 1.42 -9.32
CA ARG A 154 -8.97 1.54 -10.34
C ARG A 154 -9.78 0.26 -10.53
N ARG A 155 -9.25 -0.97 -10.45
CA ARG A 155 -10.08 -2.18 -10.63
C ARG A 155 -10.91 -2.55 -9.39
N LEU A 156 -10.48 -2.14 -8.20
CA LEU A 156 -11.18 -2.41 -6.94
C LEU A 156 -12.23 -1.34 -6.63
N PHE A 157 -12.04 -0.11 -7.11
CA PHE A 157 -12.94 1.03 -6.82
C PHE A 157 -13.70 1.58 -8.03
N SER A 158 -13.50 1.08 -9.27
CA SER A 158 -14.25 1.51 -10.47
C SER A 158 -15.63 0.87 -10.65
N ARG A 159 -16.24 0.27 -9.62
CA ARG A 159 -17.70 0.13 -9.61
C ARG A 159 -18.31 1.42 -9.06
N ARG A 160 -18.36 2.46 -9.89
CA ARG A 160 -19.50 3.37 -9.87
C ARG A 160 -20.38 2.99 -11.04
N GLU A 161 -21.60 2.57 -10.70
CA GLU A 161 -22.77 2.67 -11.56
C GLU A 161 -22.85 4.08 -12.16
N GLY A 162 -23.21 4.19 -13.44
CA GLY A 162 -23.45 5.49 -14.09
C GLY A 162 -22.87 5.62 -15.48
N ASP A 163 -23.11 4.63 -16.35
CA ASP A 163 -23.40 4.94 -17.75
C ASP A 163 -24.93 5.07 -17.82
N ARG A 164 -25.41 6.26 -17.41
CA ARG A 164 -26.74 6.84 -17.63
C ARG A 164 -26.81 8.21 -16.95
#